data_AF-A0AA47IAI0-F1
#
_entry.id   AF-A0AA47IAI0-F1
#
_cell.length_a   1.000
_cell.length_b   1.000
_cell.length_c   1.000
_cell.angle_alpha   90.00
_cell.angle_beta   90.00
_cell.angle_gamma   90.00
#
_symmetry.space_group_name_H-M   'P 1'
#
loop_
_entity.id
_entity.type
_entity.pdbx_description
1 polymer ?
#
loop_
_entity_poly.entity_id
_entity_poly.type
_entity_poly.pdbx_seq_one_letter_code
_entity_poly.pdbx_strand_id
1 'polypeptide(L)'
;MRERAGTWATLQELKTRRHERMQERLSDCRRALEQCDRERASCSHEANACTTRLEAFDTTLADKAGAGEPIGIEAILQHQRFRTVLEERCRAAEQALAAATQALQSARDEAATVQQTVSKLQAQADVYAENAARAQRAWQAQREAAEEEDAIDALLGLRLHRAAREVGQ
;
A
#
# COMPACT_ATOMS: atom_id res chain seq x y z
N MET A 1 -2.00 -3.43 38.42
CA MET A 1 -2.64 -4.18 37.31
C MET A 1 -3.41 -3.26 36.35
N ARG A 2 -4.21 -2.30 36.84
CA ARG A 2 -4.96 -1.32 36.01
C ARG A 2 -4.06 -0.50 35.05
N GLU A 3 -2.91 -0.03 35.53
CA GLU A 3 -1.96 0.74 34.70
C GLU A 3 -1.38 -0.08 33.54
N ARG A 4 -1.10 -1.37 33.75
CA ARG A 4 -0.61 -2.28 32.71
C ARG A 4 -1.65 -2.50 31.60
N ALA A 5 -2.93 -2.67 31.97
CA ALA A 5 -4.01 -2.77 30.99
C ALA A 5 -4.17 -1.46 30.19
N GLY A 6 -4.06 -0.31 30.86
CA GLY A 6 -4.06 1.01 30.21
C GLY A 6 -2.93 1.16 29.19
N THR A 7 -1.70 0.78 29.53
CA THR A 7 -0.57 0.86 28.59
C THR A 7 -0.73 0.00 27.34
N TRP A 8 -1.29 -1.21 27.47
CA TRP A 8 -1.54 -2.06 26.30
C TRP A 8 -2.63 -1.50 25.39
N ALA A 9 -3.71 -0.95 25.97
CA ALA A 9 -4.76 -0.30 25.22
C ALA A 9 -4.25 0.94 24.45
N THR A 10 -3.42 1.77 25.08
CA THR A 10 -2.81 2.93 24.39
C THR A 10 -1.87 2.50 23.26
N LEU A 11 -1.07 1.45 23.46
CA LEU A 11 -0.21 0.92 22.40
C LEU A 11 -1.01 0.34 21.22
N GLN A 12 -2.11 -0.36 21.50
CA GLN A 12 -3.04 -0.85 20.49
C GLN A 12 -3.59 0.33 19.67
N GLU A 13 -4.13 1.35 20.32
CA GLU A 13 -4.71 2.52 19.66
C GLU A 13 -3.68 3.25 18.76
N LEU A 14 -2.45 3.43 19.25
CA LEU A 14 -1.38 4.05 18.46
C LEU A 14 -1.01 3.22 17.22
N LYS A 15 -1.03 1.88 17.32
CA LYS A 15 -0.77 1.00 16.18
C LYS A 15 -1.92 1.02 15.19
N THR A 16 -3.16 0.99 15.65
CA THR A 16 -4.36 1.07 14.79
C THR A 16 -4.35 2.39 13.99
N ARG A 17 -4.15 3.54 14.64
CA ARG A 17 -4.05 4.84 13.94
C ARG A 17 -2.88 4.91 12.95
N ARG A 18 -1.78 4.20 13.22
CA ARG A 18 -0.66 4.12 12.28
C ARG A 18 -0.98 3.18 11.11
N HIS A 19 -1.72 2.10 11.37
CA HIS A 19 -2.19 1.18 10.36
C HIS A 19 -3.16 1.86 9.39
N GLU A 20 -4.16 2.61 9.90
CA GLU A 20 -5.10 3.40 9.10
C GLU A 20 -4.39 4.37 8.15
N ARG A 21 -3.47 5.21 8.67
CA ARG A 21 -2.66 6.11 7.84
C ARG A 21 -1.83 5.38 6.78
N MET A 22 -1.36 4.17 7.08
CA MET A 22 -0.59 3.37 6.13
C MET A 22 -1.51 2.69 5.09
N GLN A 23 -2.74 2.36 5.44
CA GLN A 23 -3.75 1.90 4.48
C GLN A 23 -4.13 3.01 3.49
N GLU A 24 -4.28 4.26 3.97
CA GLU A 24 -4.47 5.42 3.09
C GLU A 24 -3.31 5.55 2.10
N ARG A 25 -2.07 5.50 2.61
CA ARG A 25 -0.87 5.52 1.74
C ARG A 25 -0.84 4.35 0.75
N LEU A 26 -1.26 3.15 1.15
CA LEU A 26 -1.37 2.01 0.25
C LEU A 26 -2.40 2.27 -0.86
N SER A 27 -3.51 2.93 -0.53
CA SER A 27 -4.52 3.34 -1.53
C SER A 27 -3.94 4.37 -2.51
N ASP A 28 -3.10 5.29 -2.04
CA ASP A 28 -2.40 6.26 -2.89
C ASP A 28 -1.42 5.56 -3.83
N CYS A 29 -0.62 4.62 -3.31
CA CYS A 29 0.29 3.82 -4.12
C CYS A 29 -0.45 3.00 -5.20
N ARG A 30 -1.63 2.45 -4.88
CA ARG A 30 -2.46 1.73 -5.87
C ARG A 30 -2.98 2.67 -6.96
N ARG A 31 -3.42 3.87 -6.60
CA ARG A 31 -3.84 4.89 -7.58
C ARG A 31 -2.67 5.33 -8.47
N ALA A 32 -1.49 5.53 -7.90
CA ALA A 32 -0.27 5.84 -8.64
C ALA A 32 0.11 4.70 -9.60
N LEU A 33 0.00 3.44 -9.16
CA LEU A 33 0.22 2.28 -10.01
C LEU A 33 -0.70 2.25 -11.23
N GLU A 34 -2.01 2.45 -11.02
CA GLU A 34 -2.97 2.51 -12.12
C GLU A 34 -2.63 3.63 -13.11
N GLN A 35 -2.17 4.78 -12.61
CA GLN A 35 -1.74 5.88 -13.45
C GLN A 35 -0.49 5.53 -14.27
N CYS A 36 0.53 4.96 -13.65
CA CYS A 36 1.74 4.50 -14.35
C CYS A 36 1.44 3.41 -15.38
N ASP A 37 0.51 2.50 -15.08
CA ASP A 37 0.09 1.46 -16.04
C ASP A 37 -0.59 2.08 -17.27
N ARG A 38 -1.47 3.09 -17.08
CA ARG A 38 -2.09 3.84 -18.18
C ARG A 38 -1.06 4.62 -19.00
N GLU A 39 -0.13 5.30 -18.34
CA GLU A 39 0.94 6.04 -19.01
C GLU A 39 1.83 5.12 -19.84
N ARG A 40 2.24 3.97 -19.27
CA ARG A 40 3.00 2.96 -20.02
C ARG A 40 2.22 2.44 -21.23
N ALA A 41 0.91 2.19 -21.08
CA ALA A 41 0.08 1.76 -22.20
C ALA A 41 0.00 2.84 -23.30
N SER A 42 -0.14 4.12 -22.93
CA SER A 42 -0.10 5.25 -23.88
C SER A 42 1.24 5.33 -24.61
N CYS A 43 2.36 5.33 -23.88
CA CYS A 43 3.68 5.37 -24.48
C CYS A 43 3.95 4.16 -25.37
N SER A 44 3.44 2.97 -25.00
CA SER A 44 3.56 1.78 -25.83
C SER A 44 2.77 1.90 -27.13
N HIS A 45 1.56 2.45 -27.06
CA HIS A 45 0.76 2.73 -28.25
C HIS A 45 1.44 3.76 -29.15
N GLU A 46 1.98 4.83 -28.57
CA GLU A 46 2.70 5.87 -29.30
C GLU A 46 3.97 5.33 -29.98
N ALA A 47 4.78 4.55 -29.27
CA ALA A 47 5.97 3.91 -29.81
C ALA A 47 5.62 3.00 -30.99
N ASN A 48 4.64 2.12 -30.82
CA ASN A 48 4.17 1.23 -31.91
C ASN A 48 3.65 2.04 -33.10
N ALA A 49 2.83 3.07 -32.85
CA ALA A 49 2.28 3.92 -33.91
C ALA A 49 3.37 4.72 -34.64
N CYS A 50 4.44 5.10 -33.95
CA CYS A 50 5.61 5.73 -34.54
C CYS A 50 6.36 4.76 -35.45
N THR A 51 6.63 3.53 -34.99
CA THR A 51 7.28 2.48 -35.79
C THR A 51 6.47 2.13 -37.03
N THR A 52 5.16 1.92 -36.90
CA THR A 52 4.28 1.65 -38.05
C THR A 52 4.26 2.79 -39.06
N ARG A 53 4.31 4.06 -38.59
CA ARG A 53 4.40 5.23 -39.49
C ARG A 53 5.72 5.27 -40.25
N LEU A 54 6.83 4.93 -39.61
CA LEU A 54 8.14 4.86 -40.24
C LEU A 54 8.20 3.72 -41.28
N GLU A 55 7.71 2.54 -40.92
CA GLU A 55 7.63 1.39 -41.83
C GLU A 55 6.74 1.69 -43.06
N ALA A 56 5.57 2.30 -42.85
CA ALA A 56 4.68 2.69 -43.94
C ALA A 56 5.34 3.73 -44.86
N PHE A 57 6.08 4.68 -44.30
CA PHE A 57 6.85 5.65 -45.07
C PHE A 57 7.93 4.98 -45.91
N ASP A 58 8.74 4.10 -45.31
CA ASP A 58 9.78 3.35 -46.01
C ASP A 58 9.21 2.45 -47.12
N THR A 59 8.08 1.78 -46.87
CA THR A 59 7.38 0.95 -47.87
C THR A 59 6.91 1.79 -49.05
N THR A 60 6.26 2.94 -48.78
CA THR A 60 5.78 3.85 -49.82
C THR A 60 6.93 4.37 -50.70
N LEU A 61 8.10 4.61 -50.09
CA LEU A 61 9.29 5.06 -50.81
C LEU A 61 9.88 3.94 -51.68
N ALA A 62 9.91 2.71 -51.18
CA ALA A 62 10.34 1.53 -51.93
C ALA A 62 9.44 1.26 -53.14
N ASP A 63 8.12 1.38 -52.98
CA ASP A 63 7.13 1.18 -54.05
C ASP A 63 7.32 2.20 -55.19
N LYS A 64 7.53 3.48 -54.86
CA LYS A 64 7.80 4.54 -55.85
C LYS A 64 9.10 4.30 -56.63
N ALA A 65 10.14 3.85 -55.94
CA ALA A 65 11.40 3.50 -56.60
C ALA A 65 11.25 2.26 -57.50
N GLY A 66 10.47 1.26 -57.07
CA GLY A 66 10.19 0.04 -57.84
C GLY A 66 9.29 0.26 -59.07
N ALA A 67 8.42 1.28 -59.03
CA ALA A 67 7.55 1.66 -60.15
C ALA A 67 8.29 2.34 -61.32
N GLY A 68 9.58 2.64 -61.18
CA GLY A 68 10.37 3.31 -62.22
C GLY A 68 10.05 4.79 -62.41
N GLU A 69 9.32 5.39 -61.46
CA GLU A 69 9.07 6.83 -61.47
C GLU A 69 10.39 7.59 -61.22
N PRO A 70 10.74 8.60 -62.05
CA PRO A 70 11.93 9.39 -61.83
C PRO A 70 11.78 10.22 -60.56
N ILE A 71 12.46 9.81 -59.49
CA ILE A 71 12.55 10.57 -58.25
C ILE A 71 13.68 11.60 -58.40
N GLY A 72 13.34 12.88 -58.48
CA GLY A 72 14.32 13.96 -58.52
C GLY A 72 15.19 14.00 -57.26
N ILE A 73 16.44 14.45 -57.39
CA ILE A 73 17.42 14.54 -56.28
C ILE A 73 16.87 15.35 -55.10
N GLU A 74 16.15 16.44 -55.37
CA GLU A 74 15.52 17.27 -54.33
C GLU A 74 14.45 16.48 -53.54
N ALA A 75 13.65 15.65 -54.21
CA ALA A 75 12.68 14.79 -53.55
C ALA A 75 13.37 13.71 -52.69
N ILE A 76 14.49 13.14 -53.15
CA ILE A 76 15.29 12.19 -52.36
C ILE A 76 15.78 12.85 -51.06
N LEU A 77 16.32 14.06 -51.14
CA LEU A 77 16.81 14.79 -49.97
C LEU A 77 15.68 15.16 -49.00
N GLN A 78 14.52 15.56 -49.50
CA GLN A 78 13.34 15.83 -48.68
C GLN A 78 12.84 14.56 -47.98
N HIS A 79 12.82 13.43 -48.67
CA HIS A 79 12.45 12.14 -48.10
C HIS A 79 13.42 11.69 -47.00
N GLN A 80 14.73 11.83 -47.20
CA GLN A 80 15.73 11.51 -46.18
C GLN A 80 15.56 12.38 -44.93
N ARG A 81 15.38 13.70 -45.09
CA ARG A 81 15.15 14.60 -43.95
C ARG A 81 13.89 14.23 -43.17
N PHE A 82 12.79 13.95 -43.88
CA PHE A 82 11.55 13.56 -43.23
C PHE A 82 11.67 12.21 -42.50
N ARG A 83 12.36 11.25 -43.09
CA ARG A 83 12.66 9.97 -42.45
C ARG A 83 13.47 10.16 -41.17
N THR A 84 14.51 11.00 -41.19
CA THR A 84 15.31 11.30 -39.98
C THR A 84 14.43 11.86 -38.87
N VAL A 85 13.50 12.77 -39.18
CA VAL A 85 12.55 13.31 -38.18
C VAL A 85 11.63 12.20 -37.63
N LEU A 86 11.17 11.28 -38.46
CA LEU A 86 10.37 10.15 -37.99
C LEU A 86 11.18 9.21 -37.09
N GLU A 87 12.42 8.89 -37.46
CA GLU A 87 13.34 8.08 -36.65
C GLU A 87 13.61 8.71 -35.28
N GLU A 88 13.84 10.03 -35.23
CA GLU A 88 14.02 10.77 -33.97
C GLU A 88 12.77 10.70 -33.09
N ARG A 89 11.57 10.81 -33.68
CA ARG A 89 10.31 10.68 -32.96
C ARG A 89 10.08 9.25 -32.45
N CYS A 90 10.43 8.23 -33.22
CA CYS A 90 10.40 6.83 -32.77
C CYS A 90 11.31 6.63 -31.56
N ARG A 91 12.57 7.09 -31.64
CA ARG A 91 13.53 7.00 -30.52
C ARG A 91 13.03 7.72 -29.27
N ALA A 92 12.45 8.91 -29.43
CA ALA A 92 11.88 9.64 -28.30
C ALA A 92 10.70 8.89 -27.65
N ALA A 93 9.83 8.27 -28.47
CA ALA A 93 8.72 7.46 -27.97
C ALA A 93 9.19 6.18 -27.26
N GLU A 94 10.23 5.51 -27.78
CA GLU A 94 10.85 4.35 -27.13
C GLU A 94 11.50 4.72 -25.79
N GLN A 95 12.19 5.85 -25.72
CA GLN A 95 12.76 6.37 -24.47
C GLN A 95 11.67 6.70 -23.45
N ALA A 96 10.57 7.32 -23.89
CA ALA A 96 9.42 7.60 -23.03
C ALA A 96 8.78 6.30 -22.50
N LEU A 97 8.63 5.27 -23.35
CA LEU A 97 8.15 3.95 -22.94
C LEU A 97 9.08 3.28 -21.92
N ALA A 98 10.40 3.36 -22.12
CA ALA A 98 11.38 2.83 -21.19
C ALA A 98 11.28 3.52 -19.82
N ALA A 99 11.19 4.85 -19.80
CA ALA A 99 11.02 5.63 -18.58
C ALA A 99 9.69 5.31 -17.87
N ALA A 100 8.57 5.21 -18.61
CA ALA A 100 7.27 4.83 -18.05
C ALA A 100 7.28 3.40 -17.47
N THR A 101 8.00 2.48 -18.11
CA THR A 101 8.17 1.10 -17.62
C THR A 101 8.98 1.07 -16.33
N GLN A 102 10.05 1.85 -16.24
CA GLN A 102 10.84 1.99 -15.02
C GLN A 102 10.01 2.61 -13.88
N ALA A 103 9.26 3.67 -14.17
CA ALA A 103 8.37 4.32 -13.20
C ALA A 103 7.31 3.35 -12.67
N LEU A 104 6.69 2.56 -13.54
CA LEU A 104 5.76 1.50 -13.14
C LEU A 104 6.42 0.47 -12.21
N GLN A 105 7.65 0.04 -12.53
CA GLN A 105 8.36 -0.90 -11.67
C GLN A 105 8.66 -0.29 -10.29
N SER A 106 9.14 0.95 -10.24
CA SER A 106 9.36 1.65 -8.97
C SER A 106 8.08 1.79 -8.15
N ALA A 107 6.96 2.13 -8.79
CA ALA A 107 5.66 2.21 -8.12
C ALA A 107 5.19 0.84 -7.57
N ARG A 108 5.51 -0.28 -8.25
CA ARG A 108 5.21 -1.64 -7.79
C ARG A 108 6.01 -1.99 -6.55
N ASP A 109 7.30 -1.68 -6.56
CA ASP A 109 8.20 -1.94 -5.43
C ASP A 109 7.77 -1.10 -4.21
N GLU A 110 7.38 0.15 -4.43
CA GLU A 110 6.85 1.03 -3.38
C GLU A 110 5.55 0.48 -2.78
N ALA A 111 4.59 0.10 -3.63
CA ALA A 111 3.33 -0.48 -3.18
C ALA A 111 3.54 -1.79 -2.40
N ALA A 112 4.46 -2.64 -2.85
CA ALA A 112 4.80 -3.89 -2.15
C ALA A 112 5.41 -3.61 -0.77
N THR A 113 6.32 -2.64 -0.69
CA THR A 113 6.94 -2.20 0.58
C THR A 113 5.90 -1.65 1.54
N VAL A 114 5.00 -0.79 1.06
CA VAL A 114 3.91 -0.23 1.88
C VAL A 114 2.98 -1.36 2.33
N GLN A 115 2.58 -2.27 1.44
CA GLN A 115 1.74 -3.43 1.77
C GLN A 115 2.38 -4.30 2.87
N GLN A 116 3.69 -4.56 2.79
CA GLN A 116 4.42 -5.31 3.82
C GLN A 116 4.39 -4.57 5.17
N THR A 117 4.59 -3.25 5.18
CA THR A 117 4.49 -2.47 6.42
C THR A 117 3.09 -2.44 7.00
N VAL A 118 2.04 -2.37 6.17
CA VAL A 118 0.64 -2.47 6.61
C VAL A 118 0.40 -3.81 7.31
N SER A 119 0.80 -4.93 6.69
CA SER A 119 0.64 -6.27 7.26
C SER A 119 1.39 -6.43 8.59
N LYS A 120 2.62 -5.90 8.68
CA LYS A 120 3.39 -5.91 9.93
C LYS A 120 2.73 -5.07 11.03
N LEU A 121 2.17 -3.91 10.69
CA LEU A 121 1.47 -3.06 11.65
C LEU A 121 0.19 -3.71 12.14
N GLN A 122 -0.54 -4.41 11.27
CA GLN A 122 -1.74 -5.16 11.67
C GLN A 122 -1.40 -6.25 12.69
N ALA A 123 -0.42 -7.10 12.38
CA ALA A 123 0.01 -8.15 13.30
C ALA A 123 0.47 -7.59 14.67
N GLN A 124 1.14 -6.43 14.69
CA GLN A 124 1.51 -5.76 15.94
C GLN A 124 0.29 -5.25 16.72
N ALA A 125 -0.71 -4.70 16.03
CA ALA A 125 -1.94 -4.22 16.66
C ALA A 125 -2.71 -5.39 17.30
N ASP A 126 -2.80 -6.53 16.60
CA ASP A 126 -3.48 -7.74 17.08
C ASP A 126 -2.82 -8.29 18.35
N VAL A 127 -1.50 -8.39 18.38
CA VAL A 127 -0.76 -8.82 19.58
C VAL A 127 -1.01 -7.88 20.77
N TYR A 128 -1.07 -6.57 20.55
CA TYR A 128 -1.38 -5.63 21.62
C TYR A 128 -2.83 -5.72 22.08
N ALA A 129 -3.77 -5.97 21.17
CA ALA A 129 -5.17 -6.22 21.51
C ALA A 129 -5.33 -7.46 22.39
N GLU A 130 -4.65 -8.55 22.05
CA GLU A 130 -4.64 -9.78 22.85
C GLU A 130 -4.07 -9.55 24.26
N ASN A 131 -2.95 -8.82 24.36
CA ASN A 131 -2.33 -8.49 25.62
C ASN A 131 -3.21 -7.57 26.48
N ALA A 132 -3.86 -6.58 25.88
CA ALA A 132 -4.81 -5.71 26.55
C ALA A 132 -5.99 -6.53 27.12
N ALA A 133 -6.58 -7.40 26.31
CA ALA A 133 -7.68 -8.27 26.72
C ALA A 133 -7.27 -9.24 27.84
N ARG A 134 -6.04 -9.78 27.79
CA ARG A 134 -5.50 -10.65 28.84
C ARG A 134 -5.29 -9.90 30.15
N ALA A 135 -4.71 -8.70 30.08
CA ALA A 135 -4.48 -7.85 31.25
C ALA A 135 -5.80 -7.40 31.91
N GLN A 136 -6.82 -7.08 31.09
CA GLN A 136 -8.14 -6.71 31.58
C GLN A 136 -8.82 -7.88 32.30
N ARG A 137 -8.81 -9.08 31.71
CA ARG A 137 -9.36 -10.29 32.36
C ARG A 137 -8.66 -10.60 33.69
N ALA A 138 -7.34 -10.50 33.72
CA ALA A 138 -6.58 -10.73 34.96
C ALA A 138 -6.91 -9.70 36.05
N TRP A 139 -7.12 -8.44 35.67
CA TRP A 139 -7.54 -7.40 36.61
C TRP A 139 -8.96 -7.63 37.14
N GLN A 140 -9.89 -8.04 36.27
CA GLN A 140 -11.27 -8.37 36.67
C GLN A 140 -11.29 -9.54 37.67
N ALA A 141 -10.58 -10.63 37.36
CA ALA A 141 -10.50 -11.80 38.25
C ALA A 141 -9.89 -11.45 39.62
N GLN A 142 -8.85 -10.60 39.66
CA GLN A 142 -8.27 -10.15 40.92
C GLN A 142 -9.25 -9.32 41.75
N ARG A 143 -10.05 -8.49 41.08
CA ARG A 143 -11.05 -7.65 41.74
C ARG A 143 -12.20 -8.49 42.30
N GLU A 144 -12.70 -9.45 41.52
CA GLU A 144 -13.72 -10.40 41.96
C GLU A 144 -13.23 -11.20 43.18
N ALA A 145 -11.99 -11.70 43.16
CA ALA A 145 -11.40 -12.40 44.31
C ALA A 145 -11.30 -11.52 45.58
N ALA A 146 -10.97 -10.24 45.43
CA ALA A 146 -10.94 -9.30 46.57
C ALA A 146 -12.35 -9.00 47.10
N GLU A 147 -13.34 -8.83 46.21
CA GLU A 147 -14.74 -8.62 46.60
C GLU A 147 -15.33 -9.87 47.30
N GLU A 148 -14.91 -11.08 46.91
CA GLU A 148 -15.26 -12.32 47.61
C GLU A 148 -14.62 -12.40 49.01
N GLU A 149 -13.35 -12.05 49.16
CA GLU A 149 -12.64 -12.04 50.44
C GLU A 149 -13.27 -11.03 51.43
N ASP A 150 -13.55 -9.80 50.96
CA ASP A 150 -14.25 -8.78 51.74
C ASP A 150 -15.64 -9.26 52.21
N ALA A 151 -16.37 -9.99 51.35
CA ALA A 151 -17.68 -10.55 51.70
C ALA A 151 -17.56 -11.68 52.76
N ILE A 152 -16.54 -12.52 52.66
CA ILE A 152 -16.24 -13.57 53.66
C ILE A 152 -15.93 -12.92 55.02
N ASP A 153 -15.06 -11.91 55.04
CA ASP A 153 -14.68 -11.21 56.26
C ASP A 153 -15.88 -10.50 56.92
N ALA A 154 -16.75 -9.87 56.12
CA ALA A 154 -17.99 -9.28 56.62
C ALA A 154 -18.91 -10.33 57.27
N LEU A 155 -19.05 -11.52 56.66
CA LEU A 155 -19.84 -12.62 57.22
C LEU A 155 -19.24 -13.17 58.51
N LEU A 156 -17.91 -13.32 58.57
CA LEU A 156 -17.20 -13.74 59.78
C LEU A 156 -17.36 -12.71 60.90
N GLY A 157 -17.23 -11.41 60.60
CA GLY A 157 -17.46 -10.32 61.54
C GLY A 157 -18.88 -10.34 62.12
N LEU A 158 -19.90 -10.52 61.27
CA LEU A 158 -21.29 -10.65 61.70
C LEU A 158 -21.49 -11.86 62.63
N ARG A 159 -20.86 -13.00 62.34
CA ARG A 159 -20.92 -14.20 63.18
C ARG A 159 -20.28 -13.96 64.55
N LEU A 160 -19.11 -13.33 64.59
CA LEU A 160 -18.42 -12.99 65.84
C LEU A 160 -19.23 -12.00 66.68
N HIS A 161 -19.84 -10.99 66.07
CA HIS A 161 -20.71 -10.04 66.78
C HIS A 161 -21.96 -10.71 67.38
N ARG A 162 -22.55 -11.69 66.69
CA ARG A 162 -23.66 -12.47 67.24
C ARG A 162 -23.21 -13.31 68.44
N ALA A 163 -22.11 -14.04 68.30
CA ALA A 163 -21.55 -14.83 69.39
C ALA A 163 -21.20 -13.99 70.62
N ALA A 164 -20.64 -12.79 70.44
CA ALA A 164 -20.35 -11.87 71.54
C ALA A 164 -21.60 -11.34 72.26
N ARG A 165 -22.74 -11.22 71.55
CA ARG A 165 -24.02 -10.82 72.16
C ARG A 165 -24.69 -11.93 72.95
N GLU A 166 -24.51 -13.19 72.54
CA GLU A 166 -25.07 -14.37 73.23
C GLU A 166 -24.32 -14.73 74.52
N VAL A 167 -23.03 -14.36 74.63
CA VAL A 167 -22.20 -14.60 75.84
C VAL A 167 -22.36 -13.50 76.91
N GLY A 168 -22.98 -12.37 76.55
CA GLY A 168 -23.22 -11.23 77.45
C GLY A 168 -24.58 -11.23 78.16
N GLN A 169 -25.35 -12.31 78.05
CA GLN A 169 -26.61 -12.57 78.78
C GLN A 169 -26.41 -13.70 79.79
#